data_AF-A0A4Q3M3U0-F1
#
_entry.id   AF-A0A4Q3M3U0-F1
#
_cell.length_a   1.000
_cell.length_b   1.000
_cell.length_c   1.000
_cell.angle_alpha   90.00
_cell.angle_beta   90.00
_cell.angle_gamma   90.00
#
_symmetry.space_group_name_H-M   'P 1'
#
loop_
_entity.id
_entity.type
_entity.pdbx_description
1 polymer ?
#
loop_
_entity_poly.entity_id
_entity_poly.type
_entity_poly.pdbx_seq_one_letter_code
_entity_poly.pdbx_strand_id
1 'polypeptide(L)'
;MKKNMQGFTLIELMIVVAIIAILAAIALPAYQDYLVRSRVAEAMGLVSAAKVSVIENAANGNALDSGYTPPAATKNVASVVIGAG
;
A
#
# COMPACT_ATOMS: atom_id res chain seq x y z
N MET A 1 23.60 -14.91 50.97
CA MET A 1 23.63 -15.71 49.72
C MET A 1 23.79 -14.73 48.55
N LYS A 2 24.94 -14.74 47.87
CA LYS A 2 25.16 -13.89 46.68
C LYS A 2 24.47 -14.57 45.49
N LYS A 3 23.47 -13.91 44.93
CA LYS A 3 22.75 -14.37 43.74
C LYS A 3 23.71 -14.14 42.56
N ASN A 4 24.23 -15.21 41.97
CA ASN A 4 25.08 -15.12 40.78
C ASN A 4 24.23 -14.54 39.64
N MET A 5 24.47 -13.29 39.28
CA MET A 5 23.87 -12.68 38.10
C MET A 5 24.56 -13.29 36.88
N GLN A 6 23.90 -14.26 36.24
CA GLN A 6 24.32 -14.75 34.93
C GLN A 6 23.93 -13.69 33.89
N GLY A 7 24.93 -13.01 33.32
CA GLY A 7 24.74 -12.08 32.22
C GLY A 7 24.57 -12.82 30.88
N PHE A 8 23.95 -12.16 29.91
CA PHE A 8 23.82 -12.63 28.54
C PHE A 8 25.19 -12.64 27.84
N THR A 9 25.48 -13.67 27.06
CA THR A 9 26.75 -13.77 26.33
C THR A 9 26.69 -13.00 25.02
N LEU A 10 27.85 -12.51 24.57
CA LEU A 10 27.96 -11.88 23.24
C LEU A 10 27.61 -12.86 22.12
N ILE A 11 27.90 -14.16 22.31
CA ILE A 11 27.59 -15.20 21.33
C ILE A 11 26.08 -15.37 21.17
N GLU A 12 25.33 -15.40 22.26
CA GLU A 12 23.87 -15.46 22.20
C GLU A 12 23.29 -14.25 21.46
N LEU A 13 23.83 -13.05 21.71
CA LEU A 13 23.39 -11.83 21.03
C LEU A 13 23.68 -11.88 19.52
N MET A 14 24.87 -12.34 19.14
CA MET A 14 25.26 -12.45 17.73
C MET A 14 24.35 -13.42 16.96
N ILE A 15 23.98 -14.54 17.57
CA ILE A 15 23.06 -15.51 16.96
C ILE A 15 21.67 -14.90 16.77
N VAL A 16 21.16 -14.19 17.78
CA VAL A 16 19.85 -13.54 17.69
C VAL A 16 19.83 -12.50 16.56
N VAL A 17 20.86 -11.66 16.46
CA VAL A 17 20.97 -10.66 15.38
C VAL A 17 21.07 -11.33 14.01
N ALA A 18 21.81 -12.42 13.88
CA ALA A 18 21.92 -13.17 12.62
C ALA A 18 20.57 -13.71 12.15
N ILE A 19 19.76 -14.28 13.06
CA ILE A 19 18.42 -14.78 12.74
C ILE A 19 17.50 -13.62 12.32
N ILE A 20 17.51 -12.51 13.06
CA ILE A 20 16.71 -11.32 12.73
C ILE A 20 17.11 -10.77 11.36
N ALA A 21 18.40 -10.75 11.02
CA ALA A 21 18.86 -10.26 9.72
C ALA A 21 18.33 -11.10 8.56
N ILE A 22 18.31 -12.44 8.69
CA ILE A 22 17.76 -13.35 7.68
C ILE A 22 16.25 -13.13 7.54
N LEU A 23 15.52 -13.04 8.66
CA LEU A 23 14.08 -12.80 8.65
C LEU A 23 13.74 -11.44 8.04
N ALA A 24 14.47 -10.38 8.42
CA ALA A 24 14.26 -9.02 7.93
C ALA A 24 14.52 -8.92 6.42
N ALA A 25 15.52 -9.63 5.90
CA ALA A 25 15.82 -9.66 4.47
C ALA A 25 14.66 -10.19 3.62
N ILE A 26 13.84 -11.10 4.16
CA ILE A 26 12.66 -11.65 3.47
C ILE A 26 11.39 -10.85 3.81
N ALA A 27 11.21 -10.50 5.08
CA ALA A 27 10.00 -9.86 5.57
C ALA A 27 9.85 -8.42 5.07
N LEU A 28 10.96 -7.66 4.97
CA LEU A 28 10.92 -6.27 4.53
C LEU A 28 10.40 -6.12 3.08
N PRO A 29 10.96 -6.80 2.06
CA PRO A 29 10.44 -6.69 0.70
C PRO A 29 9.00 -7.21 0.60
N ALA A 30 8.66 -8.32 1.27
CA ALA A 30 7.30 -8.84 1.27
C ALA A 30 6.28 -7.85 1.88
N TYR A 31 6.65 -7.16 2.96
CA TYR A 31 5.80 -6.13 3.56
C TYR A 31 5.66 -4.91 2.65
N GLN A 32 6.73 -4.49 1.97
CA GLN A 32 6.67 -3.42 0.98
C GLN A 32 5.73 -3.78 -0.18
N ASP A 33 5.82 -4.99 -0.71
CA ASP A 33 4.92 -5.48 -1.78
C ASP A 33 3.46 -5.49 -1.32
N TYR A 34 3.21 -5.91 -0.07
CA TYR A 34 1.87 -5.86 0.52
C TYR A 34 1.33 -4.42 0.59
N LEU A 35 2.14 -3.47 1.06
CA LEU A 35 1.75 -2.05 1.10
C LEU A 35 1.46 -1.51 -0.31
N VAL A 36 2.29 -1.82 -1.30
CA VAL A 36 2.06 -1.42 -2.69
C VAL A 36 0.74 -1.99 -3.21
N ARG A 37 0.48 -3.29 -3.00
CA ARG A 37 -0.78 -3.92 -3.40
C ARG A 37 -1.99 -3.29 -2.71
N SER A 38 -1.88 -2.98 -1.42
CA SER A 38 -2.95 -2.30 -0.67
C SER A 38 -3.23 -0.90 -1.24
N ARG A 39 -2.19 -0.13 -1.58
CA ARG A 39 -2.33 1.19 -2.22
C ARG A 39 -3.00 1.09 -3.60
N VAL A 40 -2.62 0.09 -4.40
CA VAL A 40 -3.25 -0.15 -5.71
C VAL A 40 -4.72 -0.55 -5.54
N ALA A 41 -5.05 -1.40 -4.57
CA ALA A 41 -6.43 -1.80 -4.31
C ALA A 41 -7.31 -0.61 -3.89
N GLU A 42 -6.78 0.29 -3.06
CA GLU A 42 -7.45 1.56 -2.71
C GLU A 42 -7.70 2.41 -3.96
N ALA A 43 -6.68 2.60 -4.80
CA ALA A 43 -6.80 3.35 -6.04
C ALA A 43 -7.85 2.75 -6.99
N MET A 44 -7.89 1.42 -7.12
CA MET A 44 -8.92 0.73 -7.91
C MET A 44 -10.33 0.96 -7.39
N GLY A 45 -10.50 1.04 -6.06
CA GLY A 45 -11.77 1.41 -5.44
C GLY A 45 -12.21 2.82 -5.82
N LEU A 46 -11.29 3.79 -5.75
CA LEU A 46 -11.57 5.20 -6.10
C LEU A 46 -11.86 5.39 -7.59
N VAL A 47 -11.23 4.61 -8.47
CA VAL A 47 -11.44 4.66 -9.93
C VAL A 47 -12.80 4.10 -10.35
N SER A 48 -13.46 3.30 -9.51
CA SER A 48 -14.75 2.67 -9.84
C SER A 48 -15.82 3.69 -10.28
N ALA A 49 -15.94 4.81 -9.57
CA ALA A 49 -16.90 5.87 -9.92
C ALA A 49 -16.58 6.54 -11.27
N ALA A 50 -15.28 6.77 -11.55
CA ALA A 50 -14.84 7.30 -12.84
C ALA A 50 -15.18 6.33 -13.98
N LYS A 51 -14.94 5.04 -13.78
CA LYS A 51 -15.26 3.99 -14.76
C LYS A 51 -16.75 3.97 -15.11
N VAL A 52 -17.63 4.08 -14.12
CA VAL A 52 -19.10 4.11 -14.34
C VAL A 52 -19.47 5.33 -15.18
N SER A 53 -18.99 6.52 -14.79
CA SER A 53 -19.28 7.76 -15.53
C SER A 53 -18.81 7.70 -16.98
N VAL A 54 -17.60 7.18 -17.25
CA VAL A 54 -17.10 7.00 -18.62
C VAL A 54 -17.99 6.07 -19.44
N ILE A 55 -18.41 4.92 -18.87
CA ILE A 55 -19.24 3.94 -19.58
C ILE A 55 -20.62 4.52 -19.91
N GLU A 56 -21.26 5.16 -18.94
CA GLU A 56 -22.58 5.76 -19.11
C GLU A 56 -22.53 6.92 -20.11
N ASN A 57 -21.56 7.83 -19.98
CA ASN A 57 -21.44 8.96 -20.88
C ASN A 57 -21.08 8.53 -22.31
N ALA A 58 -20.19 7.55 -22.48
CA ALA A 58 -19.86 7.01 -23.79
C ALA A 58 -21.09 6.38 -24.48
N ALA A 59 -21.93 5.65 -23.74
CA ALA A 59 -23.15 5.06 -24.27
C ALA A 59 -24.20 6.11 -24.68
N ASN A 60 -24.22 7.24 -23.98
CA ASN A 60 -25.17 8.34 -24.22
C ASN A 60 -24.64 9.39 -25.23
N GLY A 61 -23.40 9.26 -25.71
CA GLY A 61 -22.77 10.25 -26.60
C GLY A 61 -22.41 11.57 -25.92
N ASN A 62 -22.29 11.58 -24.59
CA ASN A 62 -21.85 12.74 -23.81
C ASN A 62 -20.33 12.79 -23.70
N ALA A 63 -19.79 13.95 -23.28
CA ALA A 63 -18.41 14.04 -22.84
C ALA A 63 -18.15 13.04 -21.69
N LEU A 64 -17.02 12.33 -21.74
CA LEU A 64 -16.75 11.19 -20.85
C LEU A 64 -16.72 11.57 -19.36
N ASP A 65 -16.35 12.82 -19.07
CA ASP A 65 -16.25 13.42 -17.74
C ASP A 65 -17.53 14.13 -17.29
N SER A 66 -18.59 14.14 -18.12
CA SER A 66 -19.83 14.83 -17.81
C SER A 66 -20.45 14.33 -16.50
N GLY A 67 -20.64 15.25 -15.55
CA GLY A 67 -21.22 14.96 -14.24
C GLY A 67 -20.28 14.21 -13.28
N TYR A 68 -19.03 13.94 -13.66
CA TYR A 68 -18.05 13.31 -12.80
C TYR A 68 -17.47 14.31 -11.80
N THR A 69 -17.53 13.98 -10.51
CA THR A 69 -16.80 14.68 -9.45
C THR A 69 -15.69 13.80 -8.91
N PRO A 70 -14.41 14.22 -9.02
CA PRO A 70 -13.29 13.48 -8.45
C PRO A 70 -13.48 13.21 -6.95
N PRO A 71 -13.15 12.00 -6.46
CA PRO A 71 -13.12 11.72 -5.04
C PRO A 71 -12.03 12.56 -4.35
N ALA A 72 -12.22 12.82 -3.06
CA ALA A 72 -11.22 13.53 -2.26
C ALA A 72 -9.87 12.80 -2.26
N ALA A 73 -8.79 13.56 -2.28
CA ALA A 73 -7.44 13.03 -2.23
C ALA A 73 -7.21 12.22 -0.94
N THR A 74 -6.50 11.10 -1.07
CA THR A 74 -6.01 10.31 0.06
C THR A 74 -4.49 10.42 0.14
N LYS A 75 -3.89 9.79 1.17
CA LYS A 75 -2.43 9.70 1.27
C LYS A 75 -1.79 8.93 0.11
N ASN A 76 -2.55 8.04 -0.52
CA ASN A 76 -2.04 7.12 -1.56
C ASN A 76 -2.48 7.54 -2.97
N VAL A 77 -3.54 8.34 -3.10
CA VAL A 77 -4.08 8.82 -4.38
C VAL A 77 -4.32 10.32 -4.33
N ALA A 78 -3.59 11.08 -5.16
CA ALA A 78 -3.70 12.53 -5.22
C ALA A 78 -5.02 12.99 -5.89
N SER A 79 -5.43 12.34 -6.96
CA SER A 79 -6.69 12.61 -7.67
C SER A 79 -7.02 11.48 -8.64
N VAL A 80 -8.29 11.28 -8.92
CA VAL A 80 -8.76 10.48 -10.06
C VAL A 80 -9.43 11.45 -11.03
N VAL A 81 -8.93 11.48 -12.27
CA VAL A 81 -9.45 12.36 -13.32
C VAL A 81 -9.79 11.53 -14.55
N ILE A 82 -10.86 11.92 -15.24
CA ILE A 82 -11.19 11.39 -16.57
C ILE A 82 -10.49 12.30 -17.56
N GLY A 83 -9.57 11.76 -18.36
CA GLY A 83 -8.94 12.53 -19.43
C GLY A 83 -9.99 12.89 -20.48
N ALA A 84 -10.01 14.15 -20.91
CA ALA A 84 -10.79 14.54 -22.07
C ALA A 84 -10.26 13.77 -23.29
N GLY A 85 -11.13 12.95 -23.89
CA GLY A 85 -10.88 12.29 -25.17
C GLY A 85 -11.01 13.26 -26.34
#